data_AF-A0A662I2L0-F1
#
_entry.id   AF-A0A662I2L0-F1
#
_cell.length_a   1.000
_cell.length_b   1.000
_cell.length_c   1.000
_cell.angle_alpha   90.00
_cell.angle_beta   90.00
_cell.angle_gamma   90.00
#
_symmetry.space_group_name_H-M   'P 1'
#
loop_
_entity.id
_entity.type
_entity.pdbx_description
1 polymer ?
#
loop_
_entity_poly.entity_id
_entity_poly.type
_entity_poly.pdbx_seq_one_letter_code
_entity_poly.pdbx_strand_id
1 'polypeptide(L)'
;MCYRTGFTVREEWREKSKAIKDKSAEFFLRFFSNEAHEYEIVRKDKDVLEVKVYKCIHAEVFRKLNATNIGYKLICRGDDAATEGFSPDIELIRPKILMKGDDCCHFIWRRKKRAES
;
A
#
# COMPACT_ATOMS: atom_id res chain seq x y z
N MET A 1 -22.66 16.14 4.46
CA MET A 1 -21.63 15.37 5.17
C MET A 1 -22.06 13.90 5.13
N CYS A 2 -21.69 13.16 4.08
CA CYS A 2 -22.11 11.76 3.93
C CYS A 2 -21.21 10.91 4.82
N TYR A 3 -21.66 10.57 6.03
CA TYR A 3 -20.97 9.63 6.88
C TYR A 3 -21.01 8.27 6.19
N ARG A 4 -19.87 7.81 5.68
CA ARG A 4 -19.71 6.45 5.12
C ARG A 4 -20.15 5.44 6.18
N THR A 5 -21.13 4.63 5.82
CA THR A 5 -21.71 3.60 6.66
C THR A 5 -20.70 2.46 6.92
N GLY A 6 -20.45 2.18 8.20
CA GLY A 6 -20.32 0.83 8.76
C GLY A 6 -19.05 0.00 8.53
N PHE A 7 -18.23 0.26 7.51
CA PHE A 7 -17.08 -0.61 7.20
C PHE A 7 -15.72 0.09 7.35
N THR A 8 -14.76 -0.63 7.93
CA THR A 8 -13.35 -0.26 7.92
C THR A 8 -12.78 -0.37 6.50
N VAL A 9 -11.69 0.35 6.22
CA VAL A 9 -10.97 0.26 4.92
C VAL A 9 -10.66 -1.20 4.56
N ARG A 10 -10.29 -2.01 5.55
CA ARG A 10 -9.99 -3.44 5.38
C ARG A 10 -11.19 -4.24 4.91
N GLU A 11 -12.36 -4.01 5.50
CA GLU A 11 -13.60 -4.70 5.13
C GLU A 11 -14.10 -4.27 3.75
N GLU A 12 -14.00 -2.97 3.42
CA GLU A 12 -14.30 -2.51 2.08
C GLU A 12 -13.42 -3.19 1.03
N TRP A 13 -12.11 -3.28 1.29
CA TRP A 13 -11.18 -3.98 0.42
C TRP A 13 -11.50 -5.47 0.32
N ARG A 14 -11.86 -6.12 1.43
CA ARG A 14 -12.30 -7.52 1.44
C ARG A 14 -13.49 -7.74 0.52
N GLU A 15 -14.52 -6.92 0.63
CA GLU A 15 -15.71 -7.03 -0.23
C GLU A 15 -15.38 -6.77 -1.70
N LYS A 16 -14.69 -5.66 -2.00
CA LYS A 16 -14.26 -5.34 -3.37
C LYS A 16 -13.40 -6.45 -3.98
N SER A 17 -12.55 -7.07 -3.17
CA SER A 17 -11.64 -8.10 -3.63
C SER A 17 -12.36 -9.35 -4.13
N LYS A 18 -13.59 -9.65 -3.68
CA LYS A 18 -14.34 -10.85 -4.10
C LYS A 18 -14.57 -10.91 -5.62
N ALA A 19 -14.69 -9.76 -6.27
CA ALA A 19 -14.86 -9.65 -7.72
C ALA A 19 -13.54 -9.73 -8.50
N ILE A 20 -12.38 -9.69 -7.81
CA ILE A 20 -11.06 -9.63 -8.42
C ILE A 20 -10.44 -11.03 -8.44
N LYS A 21 -10.22 -11.57 -9.65
CA LYS A 21 -9.62 -12.90 -9.86
C LYS A 21 -8.13 -12.94 -9.53
N ASP A 22 -7.38 -11.90 -9.90
CA ASP A 22 -5.96 -11.79 -9.58
C ASP A 22 -5.79 -11.40 -8.11
N LYS A 23 -5.18 -12.29 -7.32
CA LYS A 23 -4.90 -12.10 -5.90
C LYS A 23 -3.41 -11.93 -5.61
N SER A 24 -2.60 -11.73 -6.64
CA SER A 24 -1.16 -11.54 -6.53
C SER A 24 -0.82 -10.15 -5.99
N ALA A 25 0.41 -10.01 -5.48
CA ALA A 25 0.94 -8.72 -5.08
C ALA A 25 1.04 -7.74 -6.27
N GLU A 26 1.19 -8.25 -7.49
CA GLU A 26 1.31 -7.43 -8.70
C GLU A 26 0.09 -6.56 -8.95
N PHE A 27 -1.08 -6.94 -8.44
CA PHE A 27 -2.29 -6.12 -8.52
C PHE A 27 -2.06 -4.70 -7.97
N PHE A 28 -1.24 -4.56 -6.92
CA PHE A 28 -0.96 -3.26 -6.30
C PHE A 28 -0.10 -2.34 -7.16
N LEU A 29 0.57 -2.84 -8.21
CA LEU A 29 1.29 -1.99 -9.16
C LEU A 29 0.37 -0.95 -9.83
N ARG A 30 -0.93 -1.24 -9.90
CA ARG A 30 -1.96 -0.33 -10.46
C ARG A 30 -2.18 0.95 -9.64
N PHE A 31 -1.72 1.00 -8.38
CA PHE A 31 -1.80 2.21 -7.56
C PHE A 31 -0.64 3.17 -7.76
N PHE A 32 0.38 2.75 -8.52
CA PHE A 32 1.49 3.61 -8.89
C PHE A 32 1.27 4.19 -10.28
N SER A 33 1.59 5.46 -10.44
CA SER A 33 1.53 6.19 -11.69
C SER A 33 2.71 7.14 -11.77
N ASN A 34 3.27 7.33 -12.97
CA ASN A 34 4.43 8.22 -13.16
C ASN A 34 4.07 9.71 -12.95
N GLU A 35 2.78 10.05 -12.97
CA GLU A 35 2.28 11.39 -12.65
C GLU A 35 2.34 11.69 -11.15
N ALA A 36 2.15 10.68 -10.31
CA ALA A 36 2.11 10.84 -8.85
C ALA A 36 3.36 10.31 -8.14
N HIS A 37 4.12 9.42 -8.79
CA HIS A 37 5.21 8.68 -8.18
C HIS A 37 6.41 8.54 -9.11
N GLU A 38 7.61 8.72 -8.55
CA GLU A 38 8.86 8.24 -9.14
C GLU A 38 9.27 6.98 -8.39
N TYR A 39 9.22 5.82 -9.06
CA TYR A 39 9.38 4.53 -8.42
C TYR A 39 10.12 3.51 -9.29
N GLU A 40 10.63 2.48 -8.62
CA GLU A 40 11.41 1.40 -9.19
C GLU A 40 10.89 0.06 -8.64
N ILE A 41 10.73 -0.93 -9.52
CA ILE A 41 10.45 -2.31 -9.12
C ILE A 41 11.79 -3.00 -8.88
N VAL A 42 12.16 -3.19 -7.61
CA VAL A 42 13.44 -3.77 -7.21
C VAL A 42 13.44 -5.29 -7.38
N ARG A 43 12.31 -5.93 -7.09
CA ARG A 43 12.14 -7.38 -7.18
C ARG A 43 10.72 -7.72 -7.59
N LYS A 44 10.57 -8.66 -8.52
CA LYS A 44 9.27 -9.15 -8.96
C LYS A 44 9.38 -10.63 -9.30
N ASP A 45 8.87 -11.46 -8.41
CA ASP A 45 8.75 -12.90 -8.62
C ASP A 45 7.42 -13.44 -8.04
N LYS A 46 7.28 -14.76 -8.05
CA LYS A 46 6.02 -15.43 -7.67
C LYS A 46 5.65 -15.21 -6.21
N ASP A 47 6.63 -14.99 -5.33
CA ASP A 47 6.43 -14.95 -3.89
C ASP A 47 6.71 -13.56 -3.29
N VAL A 48 7.50 -12.72 -3.97
CA VAL A 48 7.87 -11.38 -3.49
C VAL A 48 7.73 -10.33 -4.60
N LEU A 49 7.09 -9.22 -4.24
CA LEU A 49 7.10 -7.97 -5.00
C LEU A 49 7.69 -6.86 -4.12
N GLU A 50 8.75 -6.23 -4.61
CA GLU A 50 9.45 -5.14 -3.95
C GLU A 50 9.44 -3.90 -4.84
N VAL A 51 8.96 -2.79 -4.30
CA VAL A 51 8.87 -1.50 -4.98
C VAL A 51 9.45 -0.42 -4.08
N LYS A 52 10.34 0.41 -4.63
CA LYS A 52 10.84 1.62 -3.98
C LYS A 52 10.26 2.85 -4.66
N VAL A 53 9.75 3.78 -3.87
CA VAL A 53 9.24 5.07 -4.35
C VAL A 53 10.10 6.18 -3.77
N TYR A 54 10.76 6.95 -4.64
CA TYR A 54 11.68 8.01 -4.27
C TYR A 54 10.98 9.38 -4.24
N LYS A 55 9.94 9.57 -5.07
CA LYS A 55 9.08 10.76 -5.03
C LYS A 55 7.61 10.38 -5.02
N CYS A 56 6.81 11.09 -4.24
CA CYS A 56 5.37 10.91 -4.14
C CYS A 56 4.70 12.27 -3.92
N ILE A 57 3.76 12.64 -4.79
CA ILE A 57 3.06 13.92 -4.71
C ILE A 57 2.36 14.13 -3.35
N HIS A 58 1.79 13.07 -2.78
CA HIS A 58 1.19 13.13 -1.45
C HIS A 58 2.22 13.54 -0.39
N ALA A 59 3.38 12.88 -0.38
CA ALA A 59 4.44 13.18 0.58
C ALA A 59 4.96 14.62 0.41
N GLU A 60 5.12 15.09 -0.83
CA GLU A 60 5.56 16.45 -1.10
C GLU A 60 4.54 17.49 -0.60
N VAL A 61 3.26 17.33 -0.95
CA VAL A 61 2.20 18.25 -0.54
C VAL A 61 2.08 18.32 0.98
N PHE A 62 2.00 17.16 1.66
CA PHE A 62 1.88 17.15 3.12
C PHE A 62 3.14 17.64 3.84
N ARG A 63 4.34 17.52 3.25
CA ARG A 63 5.56 18.16 3.76
C ARG A 63 5.49 19.68 3.64
N LYS A 64 5.08 20.22 2.48
CA LYS A 64 4.91 21.68 2.28
C LYS A 64 3.90 22.28 3.25
N LEU A 65 2.88 21.51 3.64
CA LEU A 65 1.87 21.92 4.61
C LEU A 65 2.26 21.67 6.08
N ASN A 66 3.46 21.12 6.34
CA ASN A 66 3.90 20.70 7.67
C ASN A 66 2.90 19.76 8.38
N ALA A 67 2.31 18.83 7.62
CA ALA A 67 1.18 17.99 8.04
C ALA A 67 1.39 16.50 7.68
N THR A 68 2.64 16.04 7.65
CA THR A 68 2.99 14.67 7.27
C THR A 68 2.41 13.61 8.20
N ASN A 69 2.27 13.91 9.50
CA ASN A 69 1.60 13.04 10.47
C ASN A 69 0.12 12.78 10.12
N ILE A 70 -0.57 13.78 9.56
CA ILE A 70 -1.96 13.67 9.08
C ILE A 70 -1.97 12.93 7.75
N GLY A 71 -1.09 13.31 6.81
CA GLY A 71 -0.93 12.63 5.52
C GLY A 71 -0.67 11.13 5.67
N TYR A 72 0.13 10.74 6.65
CA TYR A 72 0.40 9.33 6.96
C TYR A 72 -0.87 8.57 7.35
N LYS A 73 -1.71 9.16 8.19
CA LYS A 73 -2.95 8.55 8.66
C LYS A 73 -4.01 8.47 7.57
N LEU A 74 -4.13 9.51 6.74
CA LEU A 74 -5.17 9.61 5.71
C LEU A 74 -4.82 8.84 4.43
N ILE A 75 -3.54 8.81 4.06
CA ILE A 75 -3.08 8.25 2.78
C ILE A 75 -2.33 6.94 3.01
N CYS A 76 -1.19 6.97 3.69
CA CYS A 76 -0.25 5.84 3.69
C CYS A 76 -0.73 4.63 4.51
N ARG A 77 -1.38 4.84 5.66
CA ARG A 77 -1.86 3.74 6.52
C ARG A 77 -2.98 2.92 5.86
N GLY A 78 -3.63 3.48 4.85
CA GLY A 78 -4.62 2.76 4.05
C GLY A 78 -4.04 1.56 3.31
N ASP A 79 -2.75 1.62 2.93
CA ASP A 79 -2.08 0.56 2.16
C ASP A 79 -2.00 -0.76 2.93
N ASP A 80 -1.78 -0.70 4.25
CA ASP A 80 -1.73 -1.87 5.14
C ASP A 80 -3.10 -2.55 5.18
N ALA A 81 -4.15 -1.76 5.46
CA ALA A 81 -5.53 -2.25 5.50
C ALA A 81 -6.03 -2.75 4.14
N ALA A 82 -5.60 -2.11 3.05
CA ALA A 82 -5.91 -2.52 1.69
C ALA A 82 -5.31 -3.88 1.38
N THR A 83 -4.04 -4.09 1.71
CA THR A 83 -3.35 -5.37 1.52
C THR A 83 -4.02 -6.48 2.32
N GLU A 84 -4.27 -6.24 3.61
CA GLU A 84 -4.93 -7.21 4.50
C GLU A 84 -6.35 -7.58 4.04
N GLY A 85 -7.10 -6.61 3.51
CA GLY A 85 -8.44 -6.84 2.97
C GLY A 85 -8.42 -7.58 1.64
N PHE A 86 -7.44 -7.28 0.78
CA PHE A 86 -7.41 -7.74 -0.60
C PHE A 86 -7.14 -9.25 -0.77
N SER A 87 -6.17 -9.78 -0.02
CA SER A 87 -5.79 -11.19 -0.09
C SER A 87 -5.21 -11.69 1.23
N PRO A 88 -5.72 -12.81 1.78
CA PRO A 88 -5.21 -13.37 3.03
C PRO A 88 -3.79 -13.96 2.87
N ASP A 89 -3.40 -14.34 1.65
CA ASP A 89 -2.16 -15.05 1.36
C ASP A 89 -0.94 -14.13 1.20
N ILE A 90 -1.12 -12.81 1.22
CA ILE A 90 -0.02 -11.83 1.14
C ILE A 90 0.03 -10.96 2.40
N GLU A 91 1.21 -10.43 2.70
CA GLU A 91 1.43 -9.39 3.69
C GLU A 91 2.26 -8.26 3.10
N LEU A 92 2.08 -7.04 3.62
CA LEU A 92 2.85 -5.87 3.26
C LEU A 92 3.77 -5.49 4.41
N ILE A 93 5.05 -5.28 4.11
CA ILE A 93 6.06 -4.77 5.02
C ILE A 93 6.55 -3.44 4.46
N ARG A 94 6.58 -2.41 5.33
CA ARG A 94 7.00 -1.05 4.97
C ARG A 94 8.08 -0.53 5.91
N PRO A 95 9.36 -0.92 5.70
CA PRO A 95 10.44 -0.51 6.60
C PRO A 95 10.77 0.99 6.48
N LYS A 96 10.47 1.60 5.33
CA LYS A 96 10.70 3.03 5.04
C LYS A 96 9.47 3.67 4.42
N ILE A 97 9.15 4.88 4.83
CA ILE A 97 8.00 5.66 4.36
C ILE A 97 8.40 7.15 4.27
N LEU A 98 8.36 7.73 3.07
CA LEU A 98 8.63 9.17 2.85
C LEU A 98 7.85 10.07 3.83
N MET A 99 6.58 9.76 4.06
CA MET A 99 5.70 10.53 4.96
C MET A 99 6.16 10.49 6.44
N LYS A 100 7.00 9.53 6.83
CA LYS A 100 7.62 9.46 8.17
C LYS A 100 8.98 10.16 8.24
N GLY A 101 9.48 10.70 7.13
CA GLY A 101 10.79 11.36 7.04
C GLY A 101 11.89 10.51 6.43
N ASP A 102 11.60 9.29 5.98
CA ASP A 102 12.58 8.45 5.30
C ASP A 102 12.92 8.97 3.90
N ASP A 103 13.99 8.42 3.33
CA ASP A 103 14.52 8.71 1.99
C ASP A 103 13.68 8.11 0.85
N CYS A 104 12.90 7.06 1.13
CA CYS A 104 11.98 6.45 0.17
C CYS A 104 10.78 5.80 0.87
N CYS A 105 9.73 5.47 0.11
CA CYS A 105 8.78 4.44 0.54
C CYS A 105 9.27 3.10 0.03
N HIS A 106 9.38 2.12 0.90
CA HIS A 106 9.78 0.77 0.54
C HIS A 106 8.59 -0.16 0.77
N PHE A 107 8.02 -0.68 -0.32
CA PHE A 107 6.93 -1.63 -0.27
C PHE A 107 7.47 -3.02 -0.54
N ILE A 108 7.25 -3.93 0.39
CA ILE A 108 7.61 -5.34 0.24
C ILE A 108 6.34 -6.15 0.48
N TRP A 109 5.73 -6.61 -0.61
CA TRP A 109 4.69 -7.62 -0.53
C TRP A 109 5.33 -8.99 -0.61
N ARG A 110 5.02 -9.87 0.34
CA ARG A 110 5.44 -11.27 0.31
C ARG A 110 4.26 -12.19 0.52
N ARG A 111 4.31 -13.39 -0.06
CA ARG A 111 3.39 -14.45 0.29
C ARG A 111 3.64 -14.92 1.71
N LYS A 112 2.57 -15.09 2.47
CA LYS A 112 2.62 -15.74 3.77
C LYS A 112 2.90 -17.22 3.54
N LYS A 113 3.91 -17.75 4.21
CA LYS A 113 4.07 -19.21 4.29
C LYS A 113 2.87 -19.74 5.08
N ARG A 114 2.12 -20.68 4.51
CA ARG A 114 1.12 -21.42 5.30
C ARG A 114 1.89 -22.16 6.39
N ALA A 115 1.47 -22.01 7.64
CA ALA A 115 1.91 -22.92 8.68
C ALA A 115 1.38 -24.30 8.29
N GLU A 116 2.28 -25.21 7.92
CA GLU A 116 1.96 -26.63 7.80
C GLU A 116 1.46 -27.07 9.18
N SER A 117 0.20 -27.49 9.22
CA SER A 117 -0.47 -28.07 10.41
C SER A 117 -0.58 -29.57 10.20
#